data_AF-X1CX17-F1
#
_entry.id   AF-X1CX17-F1
#
_cell.length_a   1.000
_cell.length_b   1.000
_cell.length_c   1.000
_cell.angle_alpha   90.00
_cell.angle_beta   90.00
_cell.angle_gamma   90.00
#
_symmetry.space_group_name_H-M   'P 1'
#
loop_
_entity.id
_entity.type
_entity.pdbx_description
1 polymer ?
#
loop_
_entity_poly.entity_id
_entity_poly.type
_entity_poly.pdbx_seq_one_letter_code
_entity_poly.pdbx_strand_id
1 'polypeptide(L)'
;MPVKKRLNYTQKTLRACRERGYICDKTEKWNAFAGPFGQREDLFGFIDLIALDPKQGIIAIQSTGPHGHSQHRKAILENEFALEWLRCKGVIELWSWRKLLKKRGGKLRIWTPRIEPITREMFENDRKKN
;
A
#
# COMPACT_ATOMS: atom_id res chain seq x y z
N MET A 1 28.65 -15.01 -7.38
CA MET A 1 27.22 -15.00 -7.82
C MET A 1 26.51 -13.83 -7.16
N PRO A 2 25.81 -12.96 -7.90
CA PRO A 2 25.10 -11.83 -7.27
C PRO A 2 24.00 -12.37 -6.35
N VAL A 3 23.97 -11.87 -5.11
CA VAL A 3 22.96 -12.22 -4.12
C VAL A 3 21.59 -11.85 -4.68
N LYS A 4 20.70 -12.83 -4.81
CA LYS A 4 19.33 -12.62 -5.30
C LYS A 4 18.61 -11.67 -4.35
N LYS A 5 18.53 -10.38 -4.72
CA LYS A 5 17.99 -9.30 -3.87
C LYS A 5 16.55 -9.67 -3.47
N ARG A 6 16.29 -9.73 -2.15
CA ARG A 6 14.96 -10.01 -1.62
C ARG A 6 14.02 -8.90 -2.10
N LEU A 7 13.03 -9.24 -2.93
CA LEU A 7 12.00 -8.29 -3.37
C LEU A 7 11.33 -7.67 -2.14
N ASN A 8 11.39 -6.34 -2.04
CA ASN A 8 10.69 -5.58 -1.00
C ASN A 8 9.17 -5.59 -1.29
N TYR A 9 8.36 -5.12 -0.34
CA TYR A 9 6.90 -5.16 -0.49
C TYR A 9 6.40 -4.26 -1.62
N THR A 10 6.98 -3.06 -1.79
CA THR A 10 6.73 -2.15 -2.92
C THR A 10 6.92 -2.84 -4.27
N GLN A 11 8.02 -3.58 -4.46
CA GLN A 11 8.30 -4.31 -5.69
C GLN A 11 7.33 -5.48 -5.92
N LYS A 12 6.90 -6.16 -4.85
CA LYS A 12 5.85 -7.19 -4.94
C LYS A 12 4.52 -6.57 -5.37
N THR A 13 4.16 -5.42 -4.82
CA THR A 13 2.96 -4.65 -5.16
C THR A 13 3.00 -4.20 -6.62
N LEU A 14 4.09 -3.59 -7.09
CA LEU A 14 4.28 -3.22 -8.50
C LEU A 14 4.05 -4.41 -9.44
N ARG A 15 4.71 -5.54 -9.15
CA ARG A 15 4.56 -6.76 -9.95
C ARG A 15 3.10 -7.22 -9.98
N ALA A 16 2.45 -7.26 -8.84
CA ALA A 16 1.10 -7.76 -8.71
C ALA A 16 0.04 -6.79 -9.29
N CYS A 17 0.31 -5.48 -9.35
CA CYS A 17 -0.51 -4.51 -10.08
C CYS A 17 -0.38 -4.74 -11.60
N ARG A 18 0.85 -4.92 -12.11
CA ARG A 18 1.10 -5.22 -13.53
C ARG A 18 0.48 -6.55 -13.95
N GLU A 19 0.55 -7.59 -13.12
CA GLU A 19 -0.10 -8.88 -13.36
C GLU A 19 -1.65 -8.76 -13.40
N ARG A 20 -2.23 -7.74 -12.76
CA ARG A 20 -3.67 -7.41 -12.84
C ARG A 20 -4.03 -6.51 -14.03
N GLY A 21 -3.05 -6.06 -14.82
CA GLY A 21 -3.26 -5.15 -15.94
C GLY A 21 -3.36 -3.67 -15.56
N TYR A 22 -2.98 -3.29 -14.33
CA TYR A 22 -2.96 -1.88 -13.93
C TYR A 22 -1.76 -1.15 -14.53
N ILE A 23 -1.95 0.11 -14.91
CA ILE A 23 -0.84 1.05 -15.14
C ILE A 23 -0.45 1.59 -13.77
N CYS A 24 0.77 1.34 -13.31
CA CYS A 24 1.17 1.74 -11.96
C CYS A 24 2.64 2.16 -11.87
N ASP A 25 2.93 3.11 -10.99
CA ASP A 25 4.30 3.48 -10.62
C ASP A 25 4.41 3.90 -9.16
N LYS A 26 5.65 3.94 -8.66
CA LYS A 26 5.97 4.39 -7.31
C LYS A 26 5.82 5.91 -7.22
N THR A 27 5.43 6.36 -6.05
CA THR A 27 5.35 7.78 -5.69
C THR A 27 6.47 8.22 -4.75
N GLU A 28 7.31 7.28 -4.28
CA GLU A 28 8.45 7.56 -3.40
C GLU A 28 9.49 8.46 -4.08
N LYS A 29 9.84 9.57 -3.43
CA LYS A 29 10.98 10.45 -3.81
C LYS A 29 12.01 10.53 -2.68
N TRP A 30 13.27 10.75 -3.05
CA TRP A 30 14.32 11.08 -2.08
C TRP A 30 14.39 12.59 -1.92
N ASN A 31 14.17 13.08 -0.70
CA ASN A 31 14.37 14.47 -0.35
C ASN A 31 15.69 14.62 0.42
N ALA A 32 16.72 15.13 -0.25
CA ALA A 32 18.05 15.31 0.35
C ALA A 32 18.08 16.38 1.46
N PHE A 33 17.08 17.28 1.49
CA PHE A 33 17.00 18.39 2.46
C PHE A 33 16.14 18.04 3.68
N ALA A 34 15.50 16.87 3.69
CA ALA A 34 14.73 16.39 4.84
C ALA A 34 15.67 15.77 5.90
N GLY A 35 16.17 16.63 6.79
CA GLY A 35 17.04 16.24 7.91
C GLY A 35 18.52 16.01 7.54
N PRO A 36 19.36 15.63 8.53
CA PRO A 36 20.82 15.60 8.37
C PRO A 36 21.35 14.62 7.31
N PHE A 37 20.56 13.60 6.96
CA PHE A 37 20.95 12.54 6.02
C PHE A 37 19.97 12.39 4.85
N GLY A 38 19.03 13.33 4.68
CA GLY A 38 17.90 13.20 3.75
C GLY A 38 16.89 12.12 4.17
N GLN A 39 15.70 12.17 3.59
CA GLN A 39 14.60 11.26 3.89
C GLN A 39 13.89 10.80 2.61
N ARG A 40 13.42 9.55 2.60
CA ARG A 40 12.46 9.10 1.60
C ARG A 40 11.07 9.57 2.01
N GLU A 41 10.40 10.27 1.11
CA GLU A 41 9.03 10.71 1.30
C GLU A 41 8.12 9.93 0.36
N ASP A 42 7.02 9.45 0.89
CA ASP A 42 5.87 8.96 0.17
C ASP A 42 4.94 10.13 -0.21
N LEU A 43 4.08 9.91 -1.20
CA LEU A 43 3.11 10.94 -1.58
C LEU A 43 2.04 11.02 -0.47
N PHE A 44 1.79 12.25 -0.01
CA PHE A 44 0.83 12.56 1.05
C PHE A 44 1.05 11.81 2.38
N GLY A 45 2.24 11.27 2.64
CA GLY A 45 2.52 10.59 3.91
C GLY A 45 1.97 9.16 4.04
N PHE A 46 1.40 8.58 2.96
CA PHE A 46 0.89 7.19 2.98
C PHE A 46 0.84 6.46 1.63
N ILE A 47 1.09 7.16 0.51
CA ILE A 47 0.97 6.56 -0.82
C ILE A 47 2.35 6.11 -1.30
N ASP A 48 2.57 4.81 -1.35
CA ASP A 48 3.80 4.21 -1.91
C ASP A 48 3.73 4.10 -3.44
N LEU A 49 2.53 3.82 -3.98
CA LEU A 49 2.25 3.68 -5.40
C LEU A 49 0.91 4.32 -5.79
N ILE A 50 0.84 4.77 -7.03
CA ILE A 50 -0.44 5.03 -7.72
C ILE A 50 -0.64 3.94 -8.79
N ALA A 51 -1.87 3.45 -8.89
CA ALA A 51 -2.32 2.58 -9.96
C ALA A 51 -3.56 3.16 -10.65
N LEU A 52 -3.66 2.98 -11.96
CA LEU A 52 -4.80 3.33 -12.78
C LEU A 52 -5.50 2.03 -13.21
N ASP A 53 -6.77 1.90 -12.83
CA ASP A 53 -7.64 0.80 -13.23
C ASP A 53 -8.91 1.40 -13.85
N PRO A 54 -9.22 1.13 -15.14
CA PRO A 54 -10.44 1.62 -15.77
C PRO A 54 -11.74 1.25 -15.04
N LYS A 55 -11.73 0.19 -14.21
CA LYS A 55 -12.90 -0.26 -13.45
C LYS A 55 -13.09 0.47 -12.12
N GLN A 56 -12.00 0.89 -11.48
CA GLN A 56 -12.03 1.46 -10.13
C GLN A 56 -11.64 2.94 -10.09
N GLY A 57 -10.90 3.43 -11.09
CA GLY A 57 -10.34 4.78 -11.15
C GLY A 57 -8.88 4.83 -10.71
N ILE A 58 -8.52 5.93 -10.03
CA ILE A 58 -7.15 6.16 -9.54
C ILE A 58 -7.04 5.58 -8.13
N ILE A 59 -6.12 4.62 -7.96
CA ILE A 59 -5.91 3.88 -6.73
C ILE A 59 -4.61 4.33 -6.07
N ALA A 60 -4.71 4.87 -4.86
CA ALA A 60 -3.59 5.06 -3.95
C ALA A 60 -3.32 3.76 -3.19
N ILE A 61 -2.10 3.25 -3.26
CA ILE A 61 -1.72 1.99 -2.64
C ILE A 61 -0.64 2.23 -1.58
N GLN A 62 -0.95 1.85 -0.34
CA GLN A 62 0.05 1.64 0.70
C GLN A 62 0.41 0.15 0.72
N SER A 63 1.70 -0.16 0.72
CA SER A 63 2.23 -1.50 0.77
C SER A 63 3.04 -1.75 2.05
N THR A 64 2.75 -2.84 2.75
CA THR A 64 3.44 -3.17 3.99
C THR A 64 3.65 -4.67 4.16
N GLY A 65 4.44 -5.03 5.17
CA GLY A 65 4.68 -6.40 5.57
C GLY A 65 3.54 -6.99 6.40
N PRO A 66 3.69 -8.25 6.86
CA PRO A 66 2.64 -8.95 7.58
C PRO A 66 2.30 -8.34 8.95
N HIS A 67 3.24 -7.61 9.57
CA HIS A 67 3.07 -7.02 10.91
C HIS A 67 2.69 -5.53 10.87
N GLY A 68 2.76 -4.86 9.71
CA GLY A 68 2.51 -3.41 9.62
C GLY A 68 1.05 -3.04 9.38
N HIS A 69 0.17 -4.01 9.14
CA HIS A 69 -1.19 -3.73 8.65
C HIS A 69 -2.00 -2.82 9.58
N SER A 70 -2.07 -3.12 10.89
CA SER A 70 -2.83 -2.30 11.83
C SER A 70 -2.27 -0.87 11.96
N GLN A 71 -0.94 -0.76 12.02
CA GLN A 71 -0.24 0.52 12.14
C GLN A 71 -0.49 1.41 10.92
N HIS A 72 -0.30 0.90 9.71
CA HIS A 72 -0.53 1.67 8.50
C HIS A 72 -2.01 1.96 8.28
N ARG A 73 -2.91 1.04 8.63
CA ARG A 73 -4.36 1.31 8.60
C ARG A 73 -4.71 2.50 9.49
N LYS A 74 -4.20 2.51 10.73
CA LYS A 74 -4.40 3.62 11.66
C LYS A 74 -3.83 4.93 11.09
N ALA A 75 -2.59 4.90 10.61
CA ALA A 75 -1.94 6.07 10.01
C ALA A 75 -2.73 6.64 8.82
N ILE A 76 -3.30 5.80 7.96
CA ILE A 76 -4.16 6.24 6.84
C ILE A 76 -5.45 6.90 7.37
N LEU A 77 -6.08 6.33 8.40
CA LEU A 77 -7.33 6.86 8.96
C LEU A 77 -7.14 8.18 9.73
N GLU A 78 -5.94 8.41 10.27
CA GLU A 78 -5.55 9.65 10.94
C GLU A 78 -5.05 10.72 9.94
N ASN A 79 -4.83 10.37 8.68
CA ASN A 79 -4.29 11.26 7.65
C ASN A 79 -5.42 12.02 6.91
N GLU A 80 -5.41 13.34 6.98
CA GLU A 80 -6.42 14.20 6.32
C GLU A 80 -6.42 14.06 4.79
N PHE A 81 -5.25 13.88 4.17
CA PHE A 81 -5.12 13.73 2.72
C PHE A 81 -5.73 12.43 2.21
N ALA A 82 -5.77 11.38 3.05
CA ALA A 82 -6.44 10.14 2.70
C ALA A 82 -7.97 10.35 2.58
N LEU A 83 -8.56 11.14 3.48
CA LEU A 83 -9.98 11.47 3.39
C LEU A 83 -10.27 12.36 2.16
N GLU A 84 -9.41 13.34 1.87
CA GLU A 84 -9.54 14.19 0.68
C GLU A 84 -9.38 13.39 -0.63
N TRP A 85 -8.46 12.43 -0.68
CA TRP A 85 -8.31 11.53 -1.83
C TRP A 85 -9.61 10.78 -2.12
N LEU A 86 -10.25 10.23 -1.08
CA LEU A 86 -11.55 9.58 -1.20
C LEU A 86 -12.64 10.58 -1.63
N ARG A 87 -12.64 11.82 -1.14
CA ARG A 87 -13.57 12.90 -1.54
C ARG A 87 -13.47 13.20 -3.03
N CYS A 88 -12.25 13.19 -3.57
CA CYS A 88 -11.94 13.31 -4.99
C CYS A 88 -12.28 12.08 -5.84
N LYS A 89 -13.04 11.11 -5.29
CA LYS A 89 -13.43 9.85 -5.94
C LYS A 89 -12.25 8.92 -6.26
N GLY A 90 -11.09 9.15 -5.64
CA GLY A 90 -10.00 8.19 -5.66
C GLY A 90 -10.30 6.97 -4.77
N VAL A 91 -9.60 5.88 -5.02
CA VAL A 91 -9.66 4.64 -4.22
C VAL A 91 -8.39 4.52 -3.38
N ILE A 92 -8.49 3.96 -2.18
CA ILE A 92 -7.34 3.66 -1.33
C ILE A 92 -7.33 2.16 -1.01
N GLU A 93 -6.19 1.51 -1.22
CA GLU A 93 -5.98 0.11 -0.86
C GLU A 93 -4.75 -0.06 0.04
N LEU A 94 -4.92 -0.75 1.16
CA LEU A 94 -3.82 -1.19 2.02
C LEU A 94 -3.45 -2.64 1.71
N TRP A 95 -2.24 -2.83 1.19
CA TRP A 95 -1.70 -4.13 0.80
C TRP A 95 -0.72 -4.65 1.85
N SER A 96 -1.14 -5.63 2.64
CA SER A 96 -0.26 -6.32 3.60
C SER A 96 0.16 -7.69 3.08
N TRP A 97 1.46 -7.88 2.85
CA TRP A 97 1.99 -9.11 2.27
C TRP A 97 2.23 -10.19 3.32
N ARG A 98 1.75 -11.40 3.06
CA ARG A 98 1.94 -12.58 3.94
C ARG A 98 2.32 -13.82 3.14
N LYS A 99 3.00 -14.77 3.78
CA LYS A 99 3.29 -16.08 3.20
C LYS A 99 2.17 -17.06 3.52
N LEU A 100 1.44 -17.52 2.50
CA LEU A 100 0.38 -18.52 2.64
C LEU A 100 0.76 -19.81 1.91
N LEU A 101 0.18 -20.94 2.31
CA LEU A 101 0.32 -22.18 1.54
C LEU A 101 -0.39 -22.03 0.19
N LYS A 102 0.26 -22.46 -0.90
CA LYS A 102 -0.34 -22.44 -2.24
C LYS A 102 -1.59 -23.33 -2.32
N LYS A 103 -1.57 -24.46 -1.61
CA LYS A 103 -2.67 -25.43 -1.50
C LYS A 103 -2.74 -25.94 -0.07
N ARG A 104 -3.95 -26.14 0.46
CA ARG A 104 -4.17 -26.75 1.77
C ARG A 104 -3.49 -28.13 1.83
N GLY A 105 -2.73 -28.41 2.90
CA GLY A 105 -1.98 -29.65 3.07
C GLY A 105 -0.66 -29.73 2.28
N GLY A 106 -0.32 -28.75 1.44
CA GLY A 106 0.97 -28.68 0.76
C GLY A 106 2.09 -28.10 1.64
N LYS A 107 3.33 -28.11 1.13
CA LYS A 107 4.50 -27.49 1.78
C LYS A 107 4.89 -26.14 1.17
N LEU A 108 4.54 -25.90 -0.10
CA LEU A 108 4.93 -24.68 -0.82
C LEU A 108 4.19 -23.44 -0.28
N ARG A 109 4.95 -22.44 0.17
CA ARG A 109 4.43 -21.13 0.59
C ARG A 109 4.71 -20.04 -0.46
N ILE A 110 3.68 -19.29 -0.80
CA ILE A 110 3.75 -18.16 -1.73
C ILE A 110 3.41 -16.86 -1.02
N TRP A 111 3.95 -15.75 -1.53
CA TRP A 111 3.58 -14.42 -1.06
C TRP A 111 2.23 -14.05 -1.66
N THR A 112 1.28 -13.70 -0.81
CA THR A 112 -0.07 -13.29 -1.19
C THR A 112 -0.39 -11.98 -0.47
N PRO A 113 -0.86 -10.94 -1.18
CA PRO A 113 -1.30 -9.71 -0.53
C PRO A 113 -2.67 -9.95 0.12
N ARG A 114 -2.85 -9.46 1.35
CA ARG A 114 -4.17 -9.09 1.87
C ARG A 114 -4.41 -7.65 1.44
N ILE A 115 -5.47 -7.44 0.67
CA ILE A 115 -5.90 -6.12 0.21
C ILE A 115 -7.10 -5.72 1.07
N GLU A 116 -6.99 -4.58 1.75
CA GLU A 116 -8.10 -3.96 2.46
C GLU A 116 -8.44 -2.64 1.75
N PRO A 117 -9.67 -2.48 1.22
CA PRO A 117 -10.13 -1.18 0.75
C PRO A 117 -10.37 -0.26 1.95
N ILE A 118 -9.83 0.95 1.92
CA ILE A 118 -10.10 1.98 2.92
C ILE A 118 -11.25 2.84 2.41
N THR A 119 -12.33 2.92 3.19
CA THR A 119 -13.56 3.61 2.78
C THR A 119 -13.88 4.80 3.68
N ARG A 120 -14.77 5.68 3.23
CA ARG A 120 -15.15 6.89 3.98
C ARG A 120 -15.83 6.54 5.32
N GLU A 121 -16.64 5.47 5.34
CA GLU A 121 -17.32 4.99 6.53
C GLU A 121 -16.33 4.56 7.62
N MET A 122 -15.12 4.11 7.24
CA MET A 122 -14.08 3.77 8.23
C MET A 122 -13.59 4.99 9.00
N PHE A 123 -13.48 6.16 8.36
CA PHE A 123 -13.10 7.42 9.02
C PHE A 123 -14.19 7.90 9.97
N GLU A 124 -15.47 7.77 9.59
CA GLU A 124 -16.60 8.15 10.44
C GLU A 124 -16.69 7.29 11.70
N ASN A 125 -16.45 5.98 11.56
CA ASN A 125 -16.46 5.05 12.69
C ASN A 125 -15.25 5.23 13.62
N ASP A 126 -14.10 5.63 13.09
CA ASP A 126 -12.90 5.90 13.89
C ASP A 126 -13.11 7.14 14.76
N ARG A 127 -13.69 8.21 14.19
CA ARG A 127 -14.05 9.44 14.93
C ARG A 127 -15.08 9.23 16.04
N LYS A 128 -15.96 8.23 15.92
CA LYS A 128 -16.95 7.89 16.97
C LYS A 128 -16.36 7.13 18.15
N LYS A 129 -15.15 6.58 18.01
CA LYS A 129 -14.46 5.80 19.06
C LYS A 129 -13.53 6.64 19.93
N ASN A 130 -13.16 7.82 19.45
CA ASN A 130 -12.36 8.82 20.16
C ASN A 130 -13.28 9.85 20.81
#